data_AF-A0A934FW11-F1
#
_entry.id   AF-A0A934FW11-F1
#
_cell.length_a   1.000
_cell.length_b   1.000
_cell.length_c   1.000
_cell.angle_alpha   90.00
_cell.angle_beta   90.00
_cell.angle_gamma   90.00
#
_symmetry.space_group_name_H-M   'P 1'
#
loop_
_entity.id
_entity.type
_entity.pdbx_description
1 polymer ?
#
loop_
_entity_poly.entity_id
_entity_poly.type
_entity_poly.pdbx_seq_one_letter_code
_entity_poly.pdbx_strand_id
1 'polypeptide(L)'
;MNVSYSKLIATLAVSTLLAQFAVAQGNPAQDIAPTGGVSQITLKPGASRGVPEGANVIYDNGPYINAPGGGAGGLDASVLQSASRAHNIIGYSVNGASTVPTTTRFHLADDFTVPAGQMWYVQSVKVWLYRTSSVGLVWDDAVVQVWNGDPTAGGVVVFGNYTTNRLVASTFDSSYRVTETTLPAVNRELHEVEIGINQLFKPGTYWIEWGVNLLATPTGTVFAPPITINGVDNTGNGKQALITAAGAVTWTNLLMNGPGGLNAHPQGMPFRLCGEIACCWEPNIGASLGHGDDSITNGLALPFNFPMPGALPGGATTNVVSVCSNGFVGLGGVFAADFTPTVAEFTAQPARIAVPWDDYFPPGGGTVHWTTTPMRGIATWLRVDTFSGLTTQSILQLQMFPNGAFTISCWLHEPVTLRTPVFGVSAGLGAASVAIDATAGHIGVPGTATIYESFVSGSSDLSGNLFCFIPKNDGVAASYDIAVSRACCTFASSVRIAPGCFGMTTNVVSNLIAGGVGETATLLPPGTIGQVTLLGLVPAPFFIDLTPFGAPGCAVHHTNDLFSLPMSATGQTLIPLPCLAVLLGFPVGVQGVAIVPGINPLNVAVGDGWAMTIGNL
;
A
#
# COMPACT_ATOMS: atom_id res chain seq x y z
N MET A 1 -30.14 26.19 -11.06
CA MET A 1 -30.39 25.60 -12.39
C MET A 1 -29.56 26.24 -13.51
N ASN A 2 -29.46 27.57 -13.65
CA ASN A 2 -28.76 28.19 -14.80
C ASN A 2 -27.21 28.15 -14.79
N VAL A 3 -26.55 27.94 -13.65
CA VAL A 3 -25.07 27.84 -13.57
C VAL A 3 -24.55 26.45 -14.00
N SER A 4 -25.43 25.44 -14.06
CA SER A 4 -25.07 24.05 -14.41
C SER A 4 -25.04 23.82 -15.94
N TYR A 5 -25.96 24.47 -16.67
CA TYR A 5 -26.07 24.35 -18.13
C TYR A 5 -24.93 25.06 -18.88
N SER A 6 -24.42 26.17 -18.36
CA SER A 6 -23.31 26.92 -18.97
C SER A 6 -21.96 26.18 -18.90
N LYS A 7 -21.72 25.38 -17.84
CA LYS A 7 -20.55 24.49 -17.75
C LYS A 7 -20.65 23.31 -18.73
N LEU A 8 -21.84 22.73 -18.90
CA LEU A 8 -22.07 21.64 -19.84
C LEU A 8 -21.89 22.09 -21.31
N ILE A 9 -22.39 23.28 -21.65
CA ILE A 9 -22.17 23.90 -22.97
C ILE A 9 -20.67 24.16 -23.18
N ALA A 10 -19.95 24.66 -22.17
CA ALA A 10 -18.51 24.84 -22.27
C ALA A 10 -17.78 23.50 -22.45
N THR A 11 -18.18 22.42 -21.78
CA THR A 11 -17.51 21.11 -21.90
C THR A 11 -17.80 20.41 -23.23
N LEU A 12 -19.06 20.41 -23.71
CA LEU A 12 -19.41 19.89 -25.04
C LEU A 12 -18.86 20.76 -26.17
N ALA A 13 -18.77 22.07 -25.97
CA ALA A 13 -18.10 22.98 -26.91
C ALA A 13 -16.58 22.79 -26.89
N VAL A 14 -15.95 22.58 -25.73
CA VAL A 14 -14.50 22.35 -25.61
C VAL A 14 -14.12 20.97 -26.16
N SER A 15 -14.93 19.93 -25.96
CA SER A 15 -14.69 18.61 -26.57
C SER A 15 -14.89 18.61 -28.08
N THR A 16 -15.85 19.38 -28.61
CA THR A 16 -16.01 19.61 -30.06
C THR A 16 -14.92 20.52 -30.64
N LEU A 17 -14.41 21.51 -29.90
CA LEU A 17 -13.32 22.38 -30.34
C LEU A 17 -11.96 21.64 -30.35
N LEU A 18 -11.63 20.88 -29.30
CA LEU A 18 -10.42 20.06 -29.22
C LEU A 18 -10.39 18.97 -30.31
N ALA A 19 -11.55 18.40 -30.66
CA ALA A 19 -11.67 17.44 -31.76
C ALA A 19 -11.44 18.06 -33.15
N GLN A 20 -11.80 19.34 -33.35
CA GLN A 20 -11.49 20.06 -34.61
C GLN A 20 -9.99 20.34 -34.76
N PHE A 21 -9.26 20.55 -33.66
CA PHE A 21 -7.80 20.70 -33.69
C PHE A 21 -7.05 19.38 -33.93
N ALA A 22 -7.58 18.24 -33.49
CA ALA A 22 -6.96 16.93 -33.69
C ALA A 22 -6.96 16.45 -35.16
N VAL A 23 -7.93 16.88 -35.98
CA VAL A 23 -7.98 16.57 -37.42
C VAL A 23 -6.90 17.33 -38.21
N ALA A 24 -6.28 18.36 -37.62
CA ALA A 24 -5.27 19.19 -38.27
C ALA A 24 -3.81 18.76 -38.03
N GLN A 25 -3.54 17.71 -37.24
CA GLN A 25 -2.17 17.28 -36.94
C GLN A 25 -1.95 15.77 -37.15
N GLY A 26 -1.56 15.40 -38.37
CA GLY A 26 -0.86 14.13 -38.60
C GLY A 26 0.62 14.27 -38.24
N ASN A 27 1.00 13.81 -37.04
CA ASN A 27 2.31 13.34 -36.49
C ASN A 27 3.65 14.04 -36.88
N PRO A 28 4.70 14.06 -36.02
CA PRO A 28 5.08 13.00 -35.09
C PRO A 28 5.32 13.43 -33.62
N ALA A 29 5.25 12.42 -32.75
CA ALA A 29 5.73 12.34 -31.37
C ALA A 29 6.57 13.52 -30.85
N GLN A 30 6.01 14.24 -29.86
CA GLN A 30 6.80 14.87 -28.82
C GLN A 30 6.48 14.17 -27.50
N ASP A 31 7.51 13.59 -26.91
CA ASP A 31 7.53 13.05 -25.55
C ASP A 31 7.01 14.11 -24.56
N ILE A 32 5.83 13.87 -24.02
CA ILE A 32 5.45 14.44 -22.73
C ILE A 32 5.78 13.35 -21.71
N ALA A 33 6.88 13.53 -20.99
CA ALA A 33 7.24 12.67 -19.87
C ALA A 33 6.06 12.61 -18.89
N PRO A 34 5.55 11.42 -18.53
CA PRO A 34 4.51 11.32 -17.53
C PRO A 34 5.13 11.64 -16.17
N THR A 35 4.73 12.75 -15.56
CA THR A 35 4.91 12.99 -14.12
C THR A 35 3.98 12.05 -13.35
N GLY A 36 4.34 10.76 -13.32
CA GLY A 36 3.81 9.76 -12.41
C GLY A 36 4.78 9.57 -11.25
N GLY A 37 4.29 9.77 -10.02
CA GLY A 37 5.06 9.50 -8.81
C GLY A 37 4.84 10.55 -7.73
N VAL A 38 3.68 10.53 -7.08
CA VAL A 38 3.60 11.03 -5.71
C VAL A 38 3.30 9.82 -4.83
N SER A 39 4.36 9.25 -4.24
CA SER A 39 4.24 8.42 -3.06
C SER A 39 3.57 9.30 -1.99
N GLN A 40 2.29 9.07 -1.70
CA GLN A 40 1.56 9.88 -0.74
C GLN A 40 2.07 9.57 0.67
N ILE A 41 2.94 10.45 1.19
CA ILE A 41 3.29 10.47 2.61
C ILE A 41 1.99 10.71 3.38
N THR A 42 1.60 9.78 4.24
CA THR A 42 0.48 10.00 5.16
C THR A 42 0.97 10.88 6.31
N LEU A 43 0.37 12.07 6.48
CA LEU A 43 0.71 13.04 7.52
C LEU A 43 -0.38 13.06 8.61
N LYS A 44 -0.01 13.19 9.89
CA LYS A 44 -0.96 13.65 10.91
C LYS A 44 -1.35 15.12 10.67
N PRO A 45 -2.59 15.55 11.02
CA PRO A 45 -3.01 16.94 10.86
C PRO A 45 -2.03 17.91 11.55
N GLY A 46 -1.44 18.84 10.80
CA GLY A 46 -0.51 19.86 11.32
C GLY A 46 0.96 19.74 10.88
N ALA A 47 1.33 18.73 10.08
CA ALA A 47 2.69 18.62 9.55
C ALA A 47 2.92 19.56 8.35
N SER A 48 3.96 20.41 8.40
CA SER A 48 4.40 21.22 7.26
C SER A 48 5.93 21.31 7.17
N ARG A 49 6.56 20.42 6.39
CA ARG A 49 7.77 20.70 5.58
C ARG A 49 8.08 19.53 4.64
N GLY A 50 8.58 19.86 3.44
CA GLY A 50 9.04 18.91 2.43
C GLY A 50 10.17 18.00 2.93
N VAL A 51 10.06 16.73 2.55
CA VAL A 51 10.92 15.61 2.96
C VAL A 51 12.26 15.67 2.23
N PRO A 52 13.41 15.62 2.93
CA PRO A 52 14.71 15.35 2.30
C PRO A 52 14.75 13.90 1.78
N GLU A 53 15.33 13.75 0.59
CA GLU A 53 15.42 12.52 -0.19
C GLU A 53 16.40 11.51 0.45
N GLY A 54 15.86 10.53 1.16
CA GLY A 54 16.53 9.32 1.64
C GLY A 54 15.46 8.31 2.08
N ALA A 55 15.61 7.02 1.70
CA ALA A 55 14.67 5.90 1.89
C ALA A 55 13.19 6.30 1.96
N ASN A 56 12.45 6.22 0.85
CA ASN A 56 11.01 6.50 0.69
C ASN A 56 10.23 6.62 2.01
N VAL A 57 10.14 7.83 2.58
CA VAL A 57 9.30 8.09 3.76
C VAL A 57 7.83 7.86 3.36
N ILE A 58 7.14 6.99 4.09
CA ILE A 58 5.73 6.64 3.84
C ILE A 58 4.79 7.22 4.90
N TYR A 59 5.33 7.60 6.06
CA TYR A 59 4.58 8.20 7.16
C TYR A 59 5.42 9.20 7.93
N ASP A 60 4.83 10.33 8.32
CA ASP A 60 5.43 11.32 9.23
C ASP A 60 4.41 11.66 10.34
N ASN A 61 4.79 11.36 11.59
CA ASN A 61 3.93 11.53 12.75
C ASN A 61 3.82 13.00 13.20
N GLY A 62 4.66 13.89 12.71
CA GLY A 62 4.60 15.32 13.00
C GLY A 62 5.97 15.98 13.19
N PRO A 63 6.01 17.32 13.11
CA PRO A 63 7.26 18.08 13.12
C PRO A 63 7.89 18.14 14.51
N TYR A 64 9.21 18.10 14.55
CA TYR A 64 10.01 18.39 15.74
C TYR A 64 10.71 19.76 15.68
N ILE A 65 10.76 20.39 14.49
CA ILE A 65 11.30 21.74 14.25
C ILE A 65 10.16 22.74 14.14
N ASN A 66 10.26 23.85 14.88
CA ASN A 66 9.30 24.97 14.85
C ASN A 66 9.98 26.35 14.69
N ALA A 67 11.31 26.39 14.58
CA ALA A 67 12.06 27.59 14.22
C ALA A 67 13.15 27.25 13.18
N PRO A 68 12.78 27.06 11.90
CA PRO A 68 13.75 26.87 10.82
C PRO A 68 14.72 28.04 10.73
N GLY A 69 16.02 27.77 10.69
CA GLY A 69 17.10 28.75 10.72
C GLY A 69 17.20 29.62 11.98
N GLY A 70 16.39 29.35 13.01
CA GLY A 70 16.33 30.16 14.24
C GLY A 70 17.35 29.76 15.31
N GLY A 71 18.09 28.66 15.10
CA GLY A 71 19.10 28.14 16.01
C GLY A 71 20.48 28.76 15.85
N ALA A 72 21.43 28.24 16.62
CA ALA A 72 22.82 28.67 16.57
C ALA A 72 23.41 28.57 15.16
N GLY A 73 24.10 29.62 14.70
CA GLY A 73 24.73 29.64 13.38
C GLY A 73 23.76 29.61 12.19
N GLY A 74 22.46 29.87 12.41
CA GLY A 74 21.44 29.79 11.37
C GLY A 74 20.96 28.36 11.07
N LEU A 75 21.27 27.40 11.94
CA LEU A 75 20.73 26.05 11.89
C LEU A 75 19.28 25.99 12.39
N ASP A 76 18.59 24.87 12.13
CA ASP A 76 17.22 24.68 12.56
C ASP A 76 17.13 24.47 14.08
N ALA A 77 16.03 24.94 14.68
CA ALA A 77 15.80 24.77 16.12
C ALA A 77 14.44 24.12 16.42
N SER A 78 14.49 23.14 17.31
CA SER A 78 13.35 22.61 18.04
C SER A 78 13.22 23.41 19.34
N VAL A 79 12.25 24.32 19.41
CA VAL A 79 12.12 25.32 20.49
C VAL A 79 10.95 24.95 21.41
N LEU A 80 11.24 24.64 22.66
CA LEU A 80 10.24 24.56 23.72
C LEU A 80 9.60 25.94 23.95
N GLN A 81 8.28 26.05 23.84
CA GLN A 81 7.49 27.28 24.07
C GLN A 81 7.32 27.59 25.57
N SER A 82 8.43 27.67 26.29
CA SER A 82 8.46 27.75 27.76
C SER A 82 7.94 29.07 28.33
N ALA A 83 8.13 30.19 27.64
CA ALA A 83 7.67 31.52 28.06
C ALA A 83 6.32 31.85 27.43
N SER A 84 6.09 31.54 26.15
CA SER A 84 4.83 31.83 25.45
C SER A 84 3.68 30.91 25.84
N ARG A 85 3.97 29.68 26.28
CA ARG A 85 2.96 28.65 26.58
C ARG A 85 3.14 27.96 27.93
N ALA A 86 4.13 28.34 28.74
CA ALA A 86 4.43 27.68 30.02
C ALA A 86 4.77 26.18 29.89
N HIS A 87 5.21 25.73 28.71
CA HIS A 87 5.67 24.37 28.48
C HIS A 87 6.94 24.10 29.31
N ASN A 88 6.96 23.01 30.08
CA ASN A 88 8.02 22.76 31.08
C ASN A 88 8.86 21.50 30.80
N ILE A 89 8.55 20.74 29.76
CA ILE A 89 9.26 19.48 29.44
C ILE A 89 10.06 19.68 28.17
N ILE A 90 11.38 19.79 28.31
CA ILE A 90 12.29 19.99 27.19
C ILE A 90 12.46 18.73 26.33
N GLY A 91 12.23 17.54 26.90
CA GLY A 91 12.17 16.26 26.21
C GLY A 91 11.86 15.13 27.18
N TYR A 92 11.43 13.99 26.65
CA TYR A 92 11.09 12.80 27.43
C TYR A 92 12.23 11.79 27.40
N SER A 93 12.53 11.19 28.56
CA SER A 93 13.59 10.18 28.67
C SER A 93 13.29 8.96 27.79
N VAL A 94 14.32 8.43 27.14
CA VAL A 94 14.22 7.26 26.25
C VAL A 94 15.44 6.35 26.38
N ASN A 95 16.00 6.30 27.60
CA ASN A 95 17.19 5.52 27.90
C ASN A 95 16.84 4.06 28.15
N GLY A 96 17.31 3.18 27.27
CA GLY A 96 17.20 1.74 27.43
C GLY A 96 17.14 1.03 26.09
N ALA A 97 18.20 0.33 25.74
CA ALA A 97 18.25 -0.55 24.58
C ALA A 97 18.63 -2.00 24.96
N SER A 98 19.20 -2.76 24.03
CA SER A 98 19.39 -4.22 24.01
C SER A 98 20.24 -4.81 25.14
N THR A 99 21.03 -4.02 25.86
CA THR A 99 21.92 -4.50 26.94
C THR A 99 21.15 -4.99 28.18
N VAL A 100 21.65 -6.07 28.80
CA VAL A 100 21.08 -6.80 29.96
C VAL A 100 20.55 -5.87 31.06
N PRO A 101 19.34 -6.10 31.60
CA PRO A 101 18.63 -5.15 32.47
C PRO A 101 19.22 -5.12 33.88
N THR A 102 20.25 -4.30 34.11
CA THR A 102 20.73 -3.97 35.46
C THR A 102 20.07 -2.72 36.02
N THR A 103 19.29 -1.98 35.22
CA THR A 103 18.66 -0.71 35.59
C THR A 103 17.29 -0.54 34.96
N THR A 104 16.49 0.39 35.50
CA THR A 104 15.24 0.86 34.89
C THR A 104 15.49 1.49 33.53
N ARG A 105 14.64 1.16 32.56
CA ARG A 105 14.64 1.68 31.19
C ARG A 105 13.41 2.54 30.94
N PHE A 106 13.54 3.49 30.02
CA PHE A 106 12.44 4.30 29.51
C PHE A 106 12.37 4.13 28.01
N HIS A 107 11.21 3.69 27.50
CA HIS A 107 10.93 3.68 26.08
C HIS A 107 9.80 4.68 25.78
N LEU A 108 9.77 5.18 24.55
CA LEU A 108 8.70 6.05 24.07
C LEU A 108 7.88 5.30 23.02
N ALA A 109 6.59 5.57 22.98
CA ALA A 109 5.71 5.04 21.96
C ALA A 109 4.69 6.06 21.47
N ASP A 110 4.28 5.93 20.22
CA ASP A 110 3.18 6.69 19.64
C ASP A 110 2.55 5.88 18.49
N ASP A 111 1.35 6.24 18.07
CA ASP A 111 0.55 5.46 17.12
C ASP A 111 0.76 5.86 15.66
N PHE A 112 0.58 4.89 14.76
CA PHE A 112 0.35 5.11 13.33
C PHE A 112 -0.80 4.23 12.86
N THR A 113 -1.46 4.62 11.78
CA THR A 113 -2.52 3.84 11.15
C THR A 113 -2.16 3.50 9.72
N VAL A 114 -2.16 2.21 9.41
CA VAL A 114 -2.14 1.71 8.02
C VAL A 114 -3.58 1.78 7.50
N PRO A 115 -3.87 2.59 6.46
CA PRO A 115 -5.22 2.75 5.94
C PRO A 115 -5.83 1.45 5.41
N ALA A 116 -7.15 1.37 5.42
CA ALA A 116 -7.88 0.34 4.67
C ALA A 116 -7.45 0.37 3.19
N GLY A 117 -7.29 -0.78 2.57
CA GLY A 117 -6.83 -0.87 1.19
C GLY A 117 -5.32 -0.90 0.98
N GLN A 118 -4.54 -0.63 2.02
CA GLN A 118 -3.08 -0.57 1.94
C GLN A 118 -2.43 -1.60 2.86
N MET A 119 -1.25 -2.04 2.48
CA MET A 119 -0.31 -2.73 3.36
C MET A 119 0.99 -1.96 3.31
N TRP A 120 1.66 -1.78 4.44
CA TRP A 120 2.90 -1.02 4.49
C TRP A 120 4.04 -1.98 4.77
N TYR A 121 4.99 -2.09 3.85
CA TYR A 121 6.27 -2.72 4.14
C TYR A 121 7.20 -1.65 4.72
N VAL A 122 7.36 -1.67 6.03
CA VAL A 122 8.18 -0.70 6.78
C VAL A 122 9.58 -1.26 6.92
N GLN A 123 10.56 -0.60 6.32
CA GLN A 123 11.98 -0.95 6.44
C GLN A 123 12.57 -0.45 7.75
N SER A 124 12.25 0.79 8.11
CA SER A 124 12.84 1.43 9.28
C SER A 124 11.94 2.52 9.85
N VAL A 125 12.21 2.88 11.09
CA VAL A 125 11.71 4.10 11.72
C VAL A 125 12.88 5.05 11.95
N LYS A 126 12.65 6.34 11.71
CA LYS A 126 13.55 7.43 12.06
C LYS A 126 12.97 8.21 13.23
N VAL A 127 13.79 8.43 14.26
CA VAL A 127 13.44 9.16 15.48
C VAL A 127 14.50 10.21 15.80
N TRP A 128 14.13 11.25 16.54
CA TRP A 128 15.04 12.34 16.89
C TRP A 128 15.38 12.36 18.37
N LEU A 129 16.67 12.43 18.66
CA LEU A 129 17.20 12.20 19.99
C LEU A 129 18.30 13.20 20.31
N TYR A 130 18.43 13.56 21.58
CA TYR A 130 19.50 14.42 22.06
C TYR A 130 19.94 14.03 23.48
N ARG A 131 21.04 14.64 23.91
CA ARG A 131 21.48 14.63 25.31
C ARG A 131 21.81 16.05 25.76
N THR A 132 21.50 16.35 27.01
CA THR A 132 21.83 17.65 27.61
C THR A 132 23.33 17.77 27.85
N SER A 133 23.88 18.94 27.53
CA SER A 133 25.30 19.27 27.68
C SER A 133 26.22 18.37 26.87
N SER A 134 25.80 18.01 25.66
CA SER A 134 26.56 17.13 24.77
C SER A 134 26.53 17.59 23.31
N VAL A 135 27.62 17.29 22.60
CA VAL A 135 27.82 17.42 21.15
C VAL A 135 28.51 16.16 20.63
N GLY A 136 28.39 15.83 19.35
CA GLY A 136 29.06 14.69 18.71
C GLY A 136 28.63 13.35 19.27
N LEU A 137 27.31 13.12 19.42
CA LEU A 137 26.79 11.87 20.00
C LEU A 137 27.06 10.67 19.08
N VAL A 138 27.50 9.57 19.69
CA VAL A 138 27.63 8.27 19.02
C VAL A 138 26.65 7.30 19.67
N TRP A 139 25.77 6.77 18.83
CA TRP A 139 24.76 5.78 19.21
C TRP A 139 25.28 4.39 18.85
N ASP A 140 25.12 3.43 19.76
CA ASP A 140 25.59 2.06 19.56
C ASP A 140 24.46 1.03 19.60
N ASP A 141 23.31 1.38 20.17
CA ASP A 141 22.23 0.44 20.40
C ASP A 141 20.84 1.11 20.36
N ALA A 142 19.94 0.50 19.61
CA ALA A 142 18.54 0.91 19.50
C ALA A 142 17.64 -0.33 19.37
N VAL A 143 16.57 -0.37 20.14
CA VAL A 143 15.55 -1.42 20.09
C VAL A 143 14.22 -0.83 19.64
N VAL A 144 13.42 -1.64 18.94
CA VAL A 144 12.08 -1.27 18.51
C VAL A 144 11.14 -2.45 18.75
N GLN A 145 9.91 -2.13 19.14
CA GLN A 145 8.81 -3.05 19.24
C GLN A 145 7.57 -2.41 18.63
N VAL A 146 6.75 -3.17 17.91
CA VAL A 146 5.49 -2.69 17.35
C VAL A 146 4.34 -3.49 17.92
N TRP A 147 3.34 -2.78 18.39
CA TRP A 147 2.12 -3.31 18.99
C TRP A 147 0.96 -3.14 18.01
N ASN A 148 0.12 -4.16 17.89
CA ASN A 148 -1.20 -4.04 17.28
C ASN A 148 -2.19 -3.60 18.36
N GLY A 149 -2.63 -2.34 18.30
CA GLY A 149 -3.42 -1.68 19.33
C GLY A 149 -2.60 -0.98 20.42
N ASP A 150 -3.29 -0.17 21.24
CA ASP A 150 -2.68 0.61 22.34
C ASP A 150 -2.12 -0.35 23.42
N PRO A 151 -0.82 -0.23 23.80
CA PRO A 151 -0.21 -1.11 24.79
C PRO A 151 -0.84 -1.02 26.20
N THR A 152 -1.61 0.04 26.47
CA THR A 152 -2.37 0.23 27.71
C THR A 152 -3.81 -0.28 27.63
N ALA A 153 -4.28 -0.65 26.44
CA ALA A 153 -5.63 -1.15 26.18
C ALA A 153 -5.63 -2.59 25.66
N GLY A 154 -4.62 -3.38 26.04
CA GLY A 154 -4.52 -4.80 25.66
C GLY A 154 -3.89 -5.06 24.28
N GLY A 155 -3.18 -4.07 23.71
CA GLY A 155 -2.41 -4.25 22.49
C GLY A 155 -1.43 -5.42 22.59
N VAL A 156 -1.15 -6.07 21.46
CA VAL A 156 -0.27 -7.24 21.38
C VAL A 156 0.96 -6.95 20.55
N VAL A 157 2.12 -7.42 20.98
CA VAL A 157 3.37 -7.28 20.23
C VAL A 157 3.27 -8.10 18.94
N VAL A 158 3.49 -7.45 17.80
CA VAL A 158 3.50 -8.08 16.48
C VAL A 158 4.87 -8.06 15.82
N PHE A 159 5.81 -7.30 16.36
CA PHE A 159 7.17 -7.22 15.86
C PHE A 159 8.14 -6.67 16.90
N GLY A 160 9.40 -7.10 16.82
CA GLY A 160 10.49 -6.54 17.62
C GLY A 160 10.55 -7.11 19.04
N ASN A 161 11.56 -6.68 19.79
CA ASN A 161 11.81 -7.06 21.18
C ASN A 161 12.83 -6.09 21.79
N TYR A 162 13.05 -6.21 23.10
CA TYR A 162 13.99 -5.33 23.83
C TYR A 162 15.43 -5.84 23.88
N THR A 163 15.80 -6.85 23.10
CA THR A 163 17.11 -7.54 23.20
C THR A 163 17.83 -7.67 21.86
N THR A 164 17.28 -7.08 20.79
CA THR A 164 17.89 -7.11 19.46
C THR A 164 18.25 -5.69 19.09
N ASN A 165 19.55 -5.39 19.05
CA ASN A 165 20.03 -4.14 18.49
C ASN A 165 19.66 -4.05 17.01
N ARG A 166 18.89 -3.02 16.66
CA ARG A 166 18.37 -2.72 15.34
C ARG A 166 18.82 -1.35 14.84
N LEU A 167 19.83 -0.75 15.46
CA LEU A 167 20.40 0.50 15.00
C LEU A 167 20.97 0.33 13.57
N VAL A 168 20.46 1.13 12.63
CA VAL A 168 20.92 1.16 11.23
C VAL A 168 21.91 2.30 11.03
N ALA A 169 21.53 3.50 11.45
CA ALA A 169 22.33 4.70 11.32
C ALA A 169 21.99 5.71 12.41
N SER A 170 22.95 6.60 12.70
CA SER A 170 22.67 7.85 13.39
C SER A 170 23.49 8.97 12.80
N THR A 171 22.87 10.12 12.60
CA THR A 171 23.52 11.31 12.04
C THR A 171 23.07 12.56 12.78
N PHE A 172 23.96 13.55 12.85
CA PHE A 172 23.57 14.87 13.32
C PHE A 172 22.59 15.49 12.31
N ASP A 173 21.42 15.91 12.81
CA ASP A 173 20.31 16.40 12.01
C ASP A 173 20.47 17.87 11.58
N SER A 174 21.63 18.49 11.86
CA SER A 174 21.83 19.93 11.64
C SER A 174 20.82 20.81 12.40
N SER A 175 20.40 20.36 13.59
CA SER A 175 19.42 21.04 14.42
C SER A 175 19.68 20.89 15.92
N TYR A 176 19.15 21.81 16.72
CA TYR A 176 19.32 21.82 18.18
C TYR A 176 17.99 21.86 18.93
N ARG A 177 17.93 21.21 20.10
CA ARG A 177 16.82 21.35 21.05
C ARG A 177 17.09 22.49 22.03
N VAL A 178 16.24 23.51 22.03
CA VAL A 178 16.41 24.74 22.82
C VAL A 178 15.10 25.17 23.50
N THR A 179 15.18 26.20 24.34
CA THR A 179 14.04 26.96 24.85
C THR A 179 13.98 28.33 24.16
N GLU A 180 12.86 29.04 24.29
CA GLU A 180 12.71 30.42 23.76
C GLU A 180 13.81 31.39 24.25
N THR A 181 14.41 31.10 25.40
CA THR A 181 15.48 31.92 26.00
C THR A 181 16.89 31.42 25.69
N THR A 182 17.04 30.30 24.95
CA THR A 182 18.32 29.65 24.69
C THR A 182 18.55 29.32 23.21
N LEU A 183 17.95 30.08 22.29
CA LEU A 183 18.12 29.89 20.83
C LEU A 183 19.58 29.72 20.35
N PRO A 184 20.58 30.45 20.88
CA PRO A 184 21.97 30.28 20.46
C PRO A 184 22.68 29.06 21.07
N ALA A 185 22.01 28.25 21.90
CA ALA A 185 22.64 27.13 22.58
C ALA A 185 22.88 25.95 21.63
N VAL A 186 24.07 25.38 21.70
CA VAL A 186 24.51 24.22 20.89
C VAL A 186 24.62 22.92 21.71
N ASN A 187 24.27 22.97 22.99
CA ASN A 187 24.58 21.90 23.94
C ASN A 187 23.54 20.76 23.96
N ARG A 188 22.70 20.66 22.92
CA ARG A 188 21.65 19.65 22.70
C ARG A 188 21.47 19.39 21.20
N GLU A 189 22.50 18.83 20.58
CA GLU A 189 22.43 18.38 19.19
C GLU A 189 21.34 17.33 19.02
N LEU A 190 20.48 17.54 18.04
CA LEU A 190 19.50 16.54 17.62
C LEU A 190 20.16 15.60 16.62
N HIS A 191 20.02 14.32 16.87
CA HIS A 191 20.44 13.25 15.98
C HIS A 191 19.21 12.56 15.42
N GLU A 192 19.18 12.37 14.11
CA GLU A 192 18.29 11.41 13.47
C GLU A 192 18.88 10.02 13.72
N VAL A 193 18.09 9.11 14.30
CA VAL A 193 18.44 7.71 14.54
C VAL A 193 17.48 6.84 13.76
N GLU A 194 18.04 5.99 12.90
CA GLU A 194 17.31 5.04 12.08
C GLU A 194 17.39 3.64 12.70
N ILE A 195 16.22 3.03 12.91
CA ILE A 195 16.06 1.72 13.55
C ILE A 195 15.36 0.77 12.59
N GLY A 196 15.97 -0.38 12.31
CA GLY A 196 15.53 -1.36 11.32
C GLY A 196 14.32 -2.18 11.78
N ILE A 197 13.28 -2.20 10.96
CA ILE A 197 12.02 -2.94 11.16
C ILE A 197 11.94 -4.11 10.16
N ASN A 198 11.86 -3.83 8.86
CA ASN A 198 11.66 -4.83 7.79
C ASN A 198 10.43 -5.72 8.05
N GLN A 199 9.26 -5.10 8.21
CA GLN A 199 8.01 -5.79 8.53
C GLN A 199 6.85 -5.31 7.64
N LEU A 200 6.02 -6.26 7.21
CA LEU A 200 4.75 -5.98 6.55
C LEU A 200 3.65 -5.75 7.61
N PHE A 201 2.98 -4.59 7.53
CA PHE A 201 1.82 -4.24 8.33
C PHE A 201 0.57 -4.17 7.46
N LYS A 202 -0.48 -4.85 7.93
CA LYS A 202 -1.83 -4.84 7.32
C LYS A 202 -2.61 -3.60 7.75
N PRO A 203 -3.76 -3.28 7.12
CA PRO A 203 -4.65 -2.24 7.63
C PRO A 203 -4.91 -2.38 9.13
N GLY A 204 -4.82 -1.28 9.86
CA GLY A 204 -4.96 -1.28 11.32
C GLY A 204 -4.18 -0.16 11.99
N THR A 205 -4.42 0.01 13.29
CA THR A 205 -3.73 0.98 14.12
C THR A 205 -2.70 0.28 15.00
N TYR A 206 -1.46 0.73 14.90
CA TYR A 206 -0.32 0.16 15.57
C TYR A 206 0.35 1.22 16.43
N TRP A 207 1.10 0.77 17.44
CA TRP A 207 1.96 1.62 18.26
C TRP A 207 3.39 1.21 18.07
N ILE A 208 4.24 2.15 17.70
CA ILE A 208 5.67 1.93 17.61
C ILE A 208 6.35 2.38 18.89
N GLU A 209 7.08 1.49 19.53
CA GLU A 209 7.83 1.70 20.76
C GLU A 209 9.32 1.62 20.46
N TRP A 210 10.12 2.57 20.98
CA TRP A 210 11.57 2.54 20.83
C TRP A 210 12.30 2.91 22.12
N GLY A 211 13.49 2.35 22.24
CA GLY A 211 14.45 2.62 23.30
C GLY A 211 15.85 2.65 22.73
N VAL A 212 16.71 3.52 23.28
CA VAL A 212 18.05 3.76 22.74
C VAL A 212 19.10 3.87 23.85
N ASN A 213 20.34 3.57 23.50
CA ASN A 213 21.52 3.80 24.32
C ASN A 213 22.60 4.54 23.51
N LEU A 214 23.44 5.28 24.22
CA LEU A 214 24.68 5.85 23.69
C LEU A 214 25.83 4.90 23.96
N LEU A 215 26.85 4.99 23.10
CA LEU A 215 28.12 4.28 23.30
C LEU A 215 28.65 4.51 24.71
N ALA A 216 28.95 3.41 25.40
CA ALA A 216 29.28 3.40 26.82
C ALA A 216 30.42 4.37 27.16
N THR A 217 30.04 5.43 27.89
CA THR A 217 30.86 6.40 28.66
C THR A 217 31.05 7.78 28.00
N PRO A 218 30.61 8.86 28.68
CA PRO A 218 29.89 8.85 29.95
C PRO A 218 28.43 8.42 29.73
N THR A 219 27.97 7.43 30.50
CA THR A 219 26.55 7.06 30.56
C THR A 219 25.74 8.28 31.00
N GLY A 220 24.71 8.64 30.24
CA GLY A 220 23.82 9.75 30.62
C GLY A 220 22.48 9.62 29.96
N THR A 221 21.47 10.21 30.59
CA THR A 221 20.09 10.15 30.12
C THR A 221 19.98 10.81 28.75
N VAL A 222 19.37 10.06 27.83
CA VAL A 222 18.99 10.52 26.49
C VAL A 222 17.52 10.88 26.47
N PHE A 223 17.19 11.84 25.63
CA PHE A 223 15.86 12.42 25.54
C PHE A 223 15.42 12.52 24.09
N ALA A 224 14.11 12.42 23.86
CA ALA A 224 13.48 12.78 22.59
C ALA A 224 12.62 14.05 22.79
N PRO A 225 12.68 15.03 21.88
CA PRO A 225 11.74 16.14 21.89
C PRO A 225 10.35 15.65 21.47
N PRO A 226 9.25 16.19 22.03
CA PRO A 226 7.91 15.94 21.50
C PRO A 226 7.71 16.67 20.17
N ILE A 227 6.61 16.33 19.49
CA ILE A 227 6.10 17.12 18.35
C ILE A 227 5.98 18.57 18.80
N THR A 228 6.55 19.48 18.03
CA THR A 228 6.62 20.89 18.38
C THR A 228 5.98 21.71 17.25
N ILE A 229 4.83 22.32 17.53
CA ILE A 229 4.11 23.21 16.61
C ILE A 229 3.81 24.52 17.36
N ASN A 230 4.12 25.66 16.73
CA ASN A 230 3.90 26.97 17.34
C ASN A 230 2.41 27.19 17.66
N GLY A 231 2.11 27.57 18.89
CA GLY A 231 0.74 27.85 19.35
C GLY A 231 -0.15 26.62 19.57
N VAL A 232 0.39 25.40 19.55
CA VAL A 232 -0.35 24.15 19.80
C VAL A 232 0.16 23.48 21.09
N ASP A 233 -0.75 23.18 22.04
CA ASP A 233 -0.39 22.47 23.27
C ASP A 233 -0.60 20.96 23.15
N ASN A 234 -1.69 20.54 22.52
CA ASN A 234 -2.02 19.12 22.37
C ASN A 234 -1.51 18.65 21.01
N THR A 235 -0.46 17.82 21.01
CA THR A 235 0.24 17.42 19.78
C THR A 235 0.10 15.94 19.46
N GLY A 236 -0.48 15.14 20.37
CA GLY A 236 -0.71 13.73 20.15
C GLY A 236 -1.04 12.98 21.43
N ASN A 237 -0.80 11.67 21.39
CA ASN A 237 -1.23 10.68 22.38
C ASN A 237 -0.08 9.74 22.75
N GLY A 238 1.17 10.18 22.57
CA GLY A 238 2.34 9.40 22.88
C GLY A 238 2.38 8.95 24.33
N LYS A 239 3.13 7.89 24.58
CA LYS A 239 3.29 7.25 25.89
C LYS A 239 4.75 7.01 26.20
N GLN A 240 5.06 6.88 27.49
CA GLN A 240 6.34 6.40 27.98
C GLN A 240 6.14 5.10 28.73
N ALA A 241 6.95 4.10 28.41
CA ALA A 241 7.07 2.88 29.21
C ALA A 241 8.23 3.04 30.19
N LEU A 242 7.95 2.88 31.48
CA LEU A 242 8.95 2.60 32.50
C LEU A 242 9.07 1.09 32.62
N ILE A 243 10.24 0.55 32.29
CA ILE A 243 10.52 -0.88 32.31
C ILE A 243 11.54 -1.14 33.41
N THR A 244 11.11 -1.82 34.47
CA THR A 244 11.99 -2.17 35.60
C THR A 244 13.06 -3.18 35.19
N ALA A 245 14.11 -3.33 36.02
CA ALA A 245 15.13 -4.35 35.82
C ALA A 245 14.55 -5.78 35.78
N ALA A 246 13.44 -6.03 36.50
CA ALA A 246 12.71 -7.30 36.49
C ALA A 246 11.80 -7.48 35.25
N GLY A 247 11.74 -6.51 34.33
CA GLY A 247 10.95 -6.57 33.11
C GLY A 247 9.50 -6.09 33.24
N ALA A 248 9.03 -5.72 34.44
CA ALA A 248 7.70 -5.14 34.62
C ALA A 248 7.60 -3.78 33.90
N VAL A 249 6.53 -3.59 33.12
CA VAL A 249 6.28 -2.39 32.32
C VAL A 249 5.14 -1.57 32.93
N THR A 250 5.36 -0.28 33.13
CA THR A 250 4.33 0.69 33.51
C THR A 250 4.26 1.78 32.45
N TRP A 251 3.08 1.99 31.87
CA TRP A 251 2.86 3.00 30.85
C TRP A 251 2.25 4.27 31.43
N THR A 252 2.73 5.42 30.97
CA THR A 252 2.15 6.73 31.27
C THR A 252 1.94 7.51 29.98
N ASN A 253 0.86 8.30 29.91
CA ASN A 253 0.67 9.22 28.80
C ASN A 253 1.71 10.35 28.89
N LEU A 254 2.23 10.79 27.75
CA LEU A 254 3.10 11.96 27.67
C LEU A 254 2.23 13.21 27.86
N LEU A 255 2.40 13.86 29.00
CA LEU A 255 1.68 15.08 29.36
C LEU A 255 2.68 16.20 29.57
N MET A 256 2.28 17.43 29.27
CA MET A 256 3.05 18.65 29.46
C MET A 256 2.21 19.72 30.16
N ASN A 257 2.87 20.64 30.87
CA ASN A 257 2.22 21.87 31.31
C ASN A 257 1.90 22.77 30.13
N GLY A 258 0.88 23.60 30.29
CA GLY A 258 0.50 24.61 29.31
C GLY A 258 -0.58 25.54 29.85
N PRO A 259 -1.17 26.38 28.98
CA PRO A 259 -2.32 27.18 29.34
C PRO A 259 -3.48 26.28 29.78
N GLY A 260 -3.81 26.28 31.07
CA GLY A 260 -4.85 25.42 31.64
C GLY A 260 -4.39 24.54 32.80
N GLY A 261 -3.08 24.43 33.05
CA GLY A 261 -2.56 23.85 34.29
C GLY A 261 -1.42 22.86 34.13
N LEU A 262 -1.09 22.18 35.23
CA LEU A 262 -0.02 21.20 35.29
C LEU A 262 -0.43 19.92 34.56
N ASN A 263 0.45 19.37 33.70
CA ASN A 263 0.28 18.10 33.01
C ASN A 263 -1.07 17.93 32.29
N ALA A 264 -1.62 19.01 31.73
CA ALA A 264 -2.95 19.02 31.13
C ALA A 264 -2.94 18.68 29.62
N HIS A 265 -1.76 18.68 28.98
CA HIS A 265 -1.66 18.68 27.52
C HIS A 265 -0.97 17.42 26.98
N PRO A 266 -1.72 16.50 26.34
CA PRO A 266 -1.16 15.32 25.68
C PRO A 266 -0.17 15.67 24.57
N GLN A 267 0.98 14.98 24.56
CA GLN A 267 2.05 15.16 23.60
C GLN A 267 2.16 13.96 22.65
N GLY A 268 2.48 14.22 21.39
CA GLY A 268 2.92 13.21 20.43
C GLY A 268 4.44 13.21 20.28
N MET A 269 4.99 12.13 19.72
CA MET A 269 6.41 11.98 19.46
C MET A 269 6.70 12.01 17.96
N PRO A 270 7.69 12.78 17.49
CA PRO A 270 8.03 12.83 16.08
C PRO A 270 8.73 11.53 15.69
N PHE A 271 8.21 10.86 14.66
CA PHE A 271 8.88 9.74 13.99
C PHE A 271 8.49 9.70 12.51
N ARG A 272 9.34 9.08 11.70
CA ARG A 272 9.05 8.78 10.29
C ARG A 272 9.18 7.29 10.03
N LEU A 273 8.26 6.72 9.28
CA LEU A 273 8.40 5.36 8.76
C LEU A 273 8.92 5.44 7.33
N CYS A 274 9.96 4.67 7.05
CA CYS A 274 10.54 4.53 5.72
C CYS A 274 10.21 3.16 5.16
N GLY A 275 9.85 3.10 3.87
CA GLY A 275 9.48 1.85 3.22
C GLY A 275 8.65 2.05 1.97
N GLU A 276 7.64 1.18 1.77
CA GLU A 276 6.78 1.19 0.60
C GLU A 276 5.34 0.93 1.02
N ILE A 277 4.45 1.75 0.49
CA ILE A 277 3.02 1.50 0.53
C ILE A 277 2.71 0.52 -0.59
N ALA A 278 2.32 -0.69 -0.20
CA ALA A 278 1.84 -1.72 -1.11
C ALA A 278 0.31 -1.69 -1.16
N CYS A 279 -0.21 -1.65 -2.37
CA CYS A 279 -1.60 -1.98 -2.62
C CYS A 279 -1.76 -3.48 -2.48
N CYS A 280 -2.87 -3.96 -1.89
CA CYS A 280 -3.11 -5.40 -1.87
C CYS A 280 -3.33 -6.01 -3.26
N TRP A 281 -3.69 -5.19 -4.25
CA TRP A 281 -3.54 -5.47 -5.66
C TRP A 281 -2.61 -4.42 -6.28
N GLU A 282 -1.46 -4.85 -6.79
CA GLU A 282 -0.54 -4.01 -7.53
C GLU A 282 -1.05 -3.83 -8.96
N PRO A 283 -1.41 -2.61 -9.36
CA PRO A 283 -1.93 -2.41 -10.71
C PRO A 283 -0.89 -2.28 -11.80
N ASN A 284 0.32 -1.87 -11.46
CA ASN A 284 1.42 -1.93 -12.39
C ASN A 284 1.93 -3.37 -12.44
N ILE A 285 1.17 -4.25 -13.09
CA ILE A 285 1.44 -5.69 -13.13
C ILE A 285 2.67 -6.06 -13.97
N GLY A 286 3.24 -5.11 -14.71
CA GLY A 286 4.40 -5.30 -15.57
C GLY A 286 4.08 -5.85 -16.96
N ALA A 287 5.15 -6.17 -17.69
CA ALA A 287 5.04 -6.77 -19.01
C ALA A 287 4.50 -8.20 -18.93
N SER A 288 3.76 -8.59 -19.97
CA SER A 288 3.37 -9.99 -20.11
C SER A 288 4.62 -10.86 -20.34
N LEU A 289 4.65 -12.02 -19.70
CA LEU A 289 5.68 -13.04 -19.91
C LEU A 289 5.48 -13.81 -21.22
N GLY A 290 4.38 -13.58 -21.95
CA GLY A 290 4.08 -14.28 -23.20
C GLY A 290 3.83 -15.78 -23.01
N HIS A 291 3.40 -16.19 -21.83
CA HIS A 291 3.09 -17.59 -21.54
C HIS A 291 1.97 -18.09 -22.43
N GLY A 292 2.19 -19.26 -23.02
CA GLY A 292 1.14 -20.07 -23.61
C GLY A 292 0.60 -21.08 -22.61
N ASP A 293 0.05 -22.16 -23.14
CA ASP A 293 -0.24 -23.36 -22.35
C ASP A 293 1.06 -23.95 -21.78
N ASP A 294 0.98 -24.53 -20.58
CA ASP A 294 2.10 -25.24 -19.92
C ASP A 294 3.46 -24.53 -20.02
N SER A 295 3.45 -23.23 -19.74
CA SER A 295 4.61 -22.36 -19.91
C SER A 295 5.21 -21.96 -18.56
N ILE A 296 6.54 -21.77 -18.54
CA ILE A 296 7.23 -21.27 -17.35
C ILE A 296 8.40 -20.36 -17.76
N THR A 297 8.53 -19.24 -17.06
CA THR A 297 9.72 -18.38 -17.18
C THR A 297 10.57 -18.57 -15.94
N ASN A 298 11.76 -19.14 -16.13
CA ASN A 298 12.76 -19.31 -15.07
C ASN A 298 13.68 -18.07 -15.00
N GLY A 299 14.32 -17.86 -13.84
CA GLY A 299 15.39 -16.86 -13.74
C GLY A 299 14.90 -15.43 -13.54
N LEU A 300 13.66 -15.22 -13.11
CA LEU A 300 13.12 -13.89 -12.83
C LEU A 300 13.74 -13.34 -11.54
N ALA A 301 14.44 -12.21 -11.65
CA ALA A 301 15.16 -11.63 -10.53
C ALA A 301 14.21 -10.96 -9.53
N LEU A 302 14.52 -11.11 -8.24
CA LEU A 302 14.03 -10.30 -7.14
C LEU A 302 15.09 -9.26 -6.78
N PRO A 303 14.71 -8.01 -6.46
CA PRO A 303 15.65 -6.97 -6.04
C PRO A 303 16.13 -7.13 -4.59
N PHE A 304 15.69 -8.18 -3.91
CA PHE A 304 16.04 -8.52 -2.54
C PHE A 304 16.21 -10.04 -2.40
N ASN A 305 16.85 -10.46 -1.33
CA ASN A 305 16.95 -11.86 -0.94
C ASN A 305 15.67 -12.26 -0.18
N PHE A 306 14.82 -13.07 -0.81
CA PHE A 306 13.64 -13.66 -0.19
C PHE A 306 14.03 -14.85 0.69
N PRO A 307 13.75 -14.84 2.00
CA PRO A 307 13.93 -16.01 2.87
C PRO A 307 13.14 -17.21 2.36
N MET A 308 13.80 -18.37 2.23
CA MET A 308 13.12 -19.60 1.81
C MET A 308 12.10 -20.02 2.89
N PRO A 309 10.94 -20.58 2.51
CA PRO A 309 10.00 -21.13 3.48
C PRO A 309 10.70 -22.14 4.40
N GLY A 310 10.58 -21.96 5.72
CA GLY A 310 11.25 -22.80 6.71
C GLY A 310 12.66 -22.35 7.08
N ALA A 311 13.21 -21.31 6.45
CA ALA A 311 14.48 -20.73 6.86
C ALA A 311 14.33 -19.91 8.15
N LEU A 312 15.17 -20.22 9.14
CA LEU A 312 15.36 -19.36 10.32
C LEU A 312 16.04 -18.02 9.91
N PRO A 313 16.03 -16.99 10.79
CA PRO A 313 16.77 -15.76 10.54
C PRO A 313 18.24 -16.03 10.18
N GLY A 314 18.71 -15.47 9.05
CA GLY A 314 20.04 -15.73 8.50
C GLY A 314 20.20 -17.06 7.75
N GLY A 315 19.11 -17.80 7.54
CA GLY A 315 19.06 -19.05 6.79
C GLY A 315 19.08 -18.86 5.27
N ALA A 316 18.71 -19.91 4.54
CA ALA A 316 18.73 -19.91 3.07
C ALA A 316 17.78 -18.86 2.49
N THR A 317 18.23 -18.17 1.45
CA THR A 317 17.47 -17.17 0.72
C THR A 317 17.57 -17.40 -0.79
N THR A 318 16.62 -16.87 -1.55
CA THR A 318 16.71 -16.75 -3.02
C THR A 318 16.45 -15.32 -3.46
N ASN A 319 17.15 -14.86 -4.49
CA ASN A 319 16.83 -13.63 -5.23
C ASN A 319 16.36 -13.92 -6.65
N VAL A 320 15.95 -15.17 -6.92
CA VAL A 320 15.48 -15.62 -8.23
C VAL A 320 14.24 -16.50 -8.04
N VAL A 321 13.26 -16.33 -8.92
CA VAL A 321 12.04 -17.12 -8.96
C VAL A 321 11.72 -17.59 -10.38
N SER A 322 10.81 -18.56 -10.46
CA SER A 322 10.23 -19.04 -11.71
C SER A 322 8.73 -18.90 -11.66
N VAL A 323 8.12 -18.22 -12.63
CA VAL A 323 6.65 -18.04 -12.70
C VAL A 323 6.10 -18.98 -13.75
N CYS A 324 5.15 -19.83 -13.36
CA CYS A 324 4.47 -20.78 -14.25
C CYS A 324 3.07 -20.28 -14.65
N SER A 325 2.66 -20.56 -15.88
CA SER A 325 1.29 -20.30 -16.36
C SER A 325 0.24 -20.91 -15.44
N ASN A 326 0.56 -22.08 -14.88
CA ASN A 326 -0.31 -22.95 -14.10
C ASN A 326 -0.43 -22.52 -12.63
N GLY A 327 -0.18 -21.26 -12.30
CA GLY A 327 -0.54 -20.73 -10.98
C GLY A 327 0.44 -21.09 -9.86
N PHE A 328 1.73 -21.22 -10.16
CA PHE A 328 2.73 -21.31 -9.08
C PHE A 328 3.97 -20.47 -9.37
N VAL A 329 4.66 -20.11 -8.29
CA VAL A 329 5.97 -19.48 -8.29
C VAL A 329 6.98 -20.40 -7.61
N GLY A 330 7.92 -20.92 -8.39
CA GLY A 330 9.05 -21.69 -7.89
C GLY A 330 10.09 -20.78 -7.25
N LEU A 331 10.64 -21.18 -6.10
CA LEU A 331 11.61 -20.40 -5.34
C LEU A 331 13.02 -20.93 -5.58
N GLY A 332 13.88 -20.13 -6.22
CA GLY A 332 15.27 -20.47 -6.46
C GLY A 332 15.53 -21.19 -7.78
N GLY A 333 15.69 -22.51 -7.72
CA GLY A 333 16.21 -23.34 -8.82
C GLY A 333 15.39 -23.31 -10.12
N VAL A 334 15.74 -24.17 -11.07
CA VAL A 334 14.98 -24.31 -12.33
C VAL A 334 13.77 -25.21 -12.10
N PHE A 335 12.62 -24.79 -12.60
CA PHE A 335 11.35 -25.51 -12.56
C PHE A 335 10.87 -25.83 -13.98
N ALA A 336 10.10 -26.90 -14.10
CA ALA A 336 9.31 -27.21 -15.29
C ALA A 336 7.87 -26.72 -15.08
N ALA A 337 7.16 -26.42 -16.17
CA ALA A 337 5.72 -26.22 -16.10
C ALA A 337 5.03 -27.53 -15.71
N ASP A 338 3.93 -27.43 -14.97
CA ASP A 338 3.21 -28.58 -14.44
C ASP A 338 1.74 -28.21 -14.26
N PHE A 339 0.85 -28.95 -14.92
CA PHE A 339 -0.60 -28.74 -14.96
C PHE A 339 -1.38 -29.74 -14.09
N THR A 340 -0.69 -30.64 -13.40
CA THR A 340 -1.31 -31.72 -12.63
C THR A 340 -0.94 -31.62 -11.15
N PRO A 341 -1.28 -30.52 -10.46
CA PRO A 341 -0.91 -30.35 -9.06
C PRO A 341 -1.45 -31.49 -8.19
N THR A 342 -0.58 -32.09 -7.40
CA THR A 342 -0.96 -32.93 -6.26
C THR A 342 -0.29 -32.45 -4.98
N VAL A 343 -0.94 -32.73 -3.84
CA VAL A 343 -0.35 -32.47 -2.51
C VAL A 343 0.99 -33.20 -2.33
N ALA A 344 1.11 -34.42 -2.89
CA ALA A 344 2.34 -35.21 -2.82
C ALA A 344 3.49 -34.52 -3.56
N GLU A 345 3.24 -33.98 -4.76
CA GLU A 345 4.26 -33.22 -5.49
C GLU A 345 4.57 -31.90 -4.81
N PHE A 346 3.55 -31.17 -4.36
CA PHE A 346 3.72 -29.89 -3.68
C PHE A 346 4.64 -30.00 -2.46
N THR A 347 4.53 -31.08 -1.70
CA THR A 347 5.32 -31.33 -0.48
C THR A 347 6.70 -31.94 -0.78
N ALA A 348 6.83 -32.80 -1.80
CA ALA A 348 8.08 -33.51 -2.10
C ALA A 348 9.05 -32.75 -3.01
N GLN A 349 8.54 -31.94 -3.94
CA GLN A 349 9.37 -31.22 -4.91
C GLN A 349 9.99 -29.94 -4.30
N PRO A 350 10.87 -29.20 -5.02
CA PRO A 350 11.47 -27.96 -4.49
C PRO A 350 10.45 -26.90 -4.09
N ALA A 351 10.89 -26.03 -3.17
CA ALA A 351 10.08 -24.98 -2.54
C ALA A 351 9.36 -24.09 -3.55
N ARG A 352 8.08 -23.81 -3.29
CA ARG A 352 7.22 -23.00 -4.18
C ARG A 352 6.06 -22.38 -3.43
N ILE A 353 5.47 -21.36 -4.03
CA ILE A 353 4.20 -20.76 -3.62
C ILE A 353 3.16 -21.13 -4.68
N ALA A 354 2.08 -21.78 -4.26
CA ALA A 354 0.96 -22.13 -5.13
C ALA A 354 -0.13 -21.04 -5.03
N VAL A 355 -0.34 -20.35 -6.15
CA VAL A 355 -1.32 -19.29 -6.38
C VAL A 355 -2.45 -19.90 -7.21
N PRO A 356 -3.51 -20.36 -6.51
CA PRO A 356 -4.19 -21.62 -6.85
C PRO A 356 -3.56 -22.41 -8.00
N TRP A 357 -2.57 -23.25 -7.71
CA TRP A 357 -1.93 -24.06 -8.74
C TRP A 357 -2.97 -24.99 -9.37
N ASP A 358 -3.20 -24.81 -10.67
CA ASP A 358 -4.14 -25.57 -11.53
C ASP A 358 -3.68 -25.51 -13.00
N ASP A 359 -4.39 -26.19 -13.90
CA ASP A 359 -4.11 -26.19 -15.34
C ASP A 359 -4.67 -24.93 -16.03
N TYR A 360 -3.95 -23.83 -15.88
CA TYR A 360 -4.29 -22.56 -16.50
C TYR A 360 -3.84 -22.46 -17.95
N PHE A 361 -4.74 -21.93 -18.79
CA PHE A 361 -4.57 -21.81 -20.22
C PHE A 361 -4.61 -20.34 -20.67
N PRO A 362 -3.49 -19.58 -20.56
CA PRO A 362 -3.41 -18.20 -21.05
C PRO A 362 -3.93 -17.98 -22.49
N PRO A 363 -3.68 -18.88 -23.48
CA PRO A 363 -4.19 -18.69 -24.84
C PRO A 363 -5.73 -18.61 -24.95
N GLY A 364 -6.48 -18.99 -23.91
CA GLY A 364 -7.93 -18.84 -23.81
C GLY A 364 -8.43 -17.39 -23.67
N GLY A 365 -7.54 -16.42 -23.45
CA GLY A 365 -7.88 -14.99 -23.39
C GLY A 365 -7.22 -14.22 -22.24
N GLY A 366 -6.37 -14.88 -21.44
CA GLY A 366 -5.68 -14.30 -20.30
C GLY A 366 -4.19 -14.10 -20.51
N THR A 367 -3.53 -13.50 -19.54
CA THR A 367 -2.09 -13.22 -19.61
C THR A 367 -1.42 -13.38 -18.24
N VAL A 368 -0.15 -13.79 -18.26
CA VAL A 368 0.69 -13.90 -17.06
C VAL A 368 1.76 -12.82 -17.11
N HIS A 369 1.98 -12.14 -15.99
CA HIS A 369 2.85 -10.97 -15.88
C HIS A 369 3.82 -11.09 -14.71
N TRP A 370 4.95 -10.41 -14.84
CA TRP A 370 5.92 -10.24 -13.76
C TRP A 370 6.41 -8.79 -13.71
N THR A 371 6.51 -8.25 -12.51
CA THR A 371 7.21 -6.99 -12.25
C THR A 371 7.90 -7.02 -10.90
N THR A 372 8.71 -5.99 -10.65
CA THR A 372 9.31 -5.77 -9.34
C THR A 372 9.30 -4.30 -8.97
N THR A 373 9.24 -4.01 -7.69
CA THR A 373 9.67 -2.75 -7.08
C THR A 373 10.88 -3.05 -6.19
N PRO A 374 11.63 -2.06 -5.68
CA PRO A 374 12.76 -2.34 -4.78
C PRO A 374 12.43 -3.25 -3.59
N MET A 375 11.16 -3.35 -3.18
CA MET A 375 10.73 -4.20 -2.06
C MET A 375 9.61 -5.17 -2.37
N ARG A 376 9.26 -5.37 -3.65
CA ARG A 376 8.26 -6.36 -4.05
C ARG A 376 8.65 -7.13 -5.30
N GLY A 377 8.39 -8.43 -5.30
CA GLY A 377 8.22 -9.22 -6.52
C GLY A 377 6.74 -9.47 -6.75
N ILE A 378 6.22 -9.20 -7.95
CA ILE A 378 4.80 -9.31 -8.26
C ILE A 378 4.59 -10.23 -9.46
N ALA A 379 3.85 -11.32 -9.26
CA ALA A 379 3.37 -12.20 -10.32
C ALA A 379 1.85 -12.07 -10.44
N THR A 380 1.34 -11.87 -11.66
CA THR A 380 -0.10 -11.71 -11.90
C THR A 380 -0.58 -12.67 -12.97
N TRP A 381 -1.67 -13.39 -12.70
CA TRP A 381 -2.47 -14.12 -13.68
C TRP A 381 -3.73 -13.30 -13.91
N LEU A 382 -3.80 -12.62 -15.05
CA LEU A 382 -4.89 -11.72 -15.38
C LEU A 382 -5.83 -12.40 -16.37
N ARG A 383 -7.04 -12.73 -15.90
CA ARG A 383 -8.13 -13.33 -16.69
C ARG A 383 -7.74 -14.66 -17.31
N VAL A 384 -6.96 -15.47 -16.60
CA VAL A 384 -6.48 -16.75 -17.10
C VAL A 384 -7.50 -17.82 -16.73
N ASP A 385 -8.14 -18.40 -17.74
CA ASP A 385 -9.07 -19.53 -17.56
C ASP A 385 -8.29 -20.82 -17.35
N THR A 386 -8.89 -21.81 -16.68
CA THR A 386 -8.35 -23.18 -16.77
C THR A 386 -8.62 -23.75 -18.16
N PHE A 387 -7.83 -24.74 -18.58
CA PHE A 387 -8.03 -25.44 -19.86
C PHE A 387 -9.42 -26.09 -19.99
N SER A 388 -10.17 -26.24 -18.89
CA SER A 388 -11.50 -26.87 -18.85
C SER A 388 -12.58 -26.15 -19.70
N GLY A 389 -12.32 -24.93 -20.16
CA GLY A 389 -13.18 -24.19 -21.09
C GLY A 389 -14.28 -23.36 -20.42
N LEU A 390 -14.21 -23.14 -19.11
CA LEU A 390 -15.09 -22.20 -18.41
C LEU A 390 -14.56 -20.77 -18.54
N THR A 391 -15.41 -19.82 -18.94
CA THR A 391 -15.04 -18.40 -19.17
C THR A 391 -15.07 -17.58 -17.88
N THR A 392 -14.43 -18.07 -16.82
CA THR A 392 -14.55 -17.46 -15.48
C THR A 392 -13.51 -16.39 -15.20
N GLN A 393 -12.48 -16.30 -16.04
CA GLN A 393 -11.41 -15.32 -16.01
C GLN A 393 -10.73 -15.25 -14.64
N SER A 394 -9.93 -16.25 -14.26
CA SER A 394 -9.23 -16.21 -12.97
C SER A 394 -8.31 -14.98 -12.90
N ILE A 395 -8.39 -14.23 -11.81
CA ILE A 395 -7.61 -13.02 -11.59
C ILE A 395 -6.94 -13.13 -10.23
N LEU A 396 -5.64 -13.43 -10.30
CA LEU A 396 -4.81 -13.81 -9.17
C LEU A 396 -3.54 -12.98 -9.18
N GLN A 397 -3.05 -12.61 -7.99
CA GLN A 397 -1.76 -11.93 -7.87
C GLN A 397 -1.03 -12.35 -6.61
N LEU A 398 0.25 -12.67 -6.78
CA LEU A 398 1.22 -12.85 -5.71
C LEU A 398 2.05 -11.56 -5.56
N GLN A 399 2.23 -11.10 -4.33
CA GLN A 399 3.26 -10.11 -3.99
C GLN A 399 4.18 -10.69 -2.91
N MET A 400 5.49 -10.65 -3.14
CA MET A 400 6.53 -11.18 -2.24
C MET A 400 7.32 -10.03 -1.61
N PHE A 401 7.68 -10.13 -0.34
CA PHE A 401 8.37 -9.08 0.43
C PHE A 401 9.73 -9.55 1.01
N PRO A 402 10.69 -8.63 1.27
CA PRO A 402 12.04 -9.00 1.71
C PRO A 402 12.11 -9.73 3.05
N ASN A 403 11.10 -9.63 3.91
CA ASN A 403 11.07 -10.37 5.17
C ASN A 403 10.59 -11.83 5.03
N GLY A 404 10.28 -12.29 3.81
CA GLY A 404 9.73 -13.62 3.55
C GLY A 404 8.21 -13.68 3.62
N ALA A 405 7.54 -12.57 3.97
CA ALA A 405 6.10 -12.45 3.83
C ALA A 405 5.71 -12.40 2.37
N PHE A 406 4.50 -12.86 2.08
CA PHE A 406 3.89 -12.72 0.77
C PHE A 406 2.39 -12.65 0.90
N THR A 407 1.74 -12.13 -0.13
CA THR A 407 0.29 -12.04 -0.20
C THR A 407 -0.21 -12.65 -1.48
N ILE A 408 -1.31 -13.39 -1.40
CA ILE A 408 -2.03 -13.87 -2.56
C ILE A 408 -3.40 -13.19 -2.59
N SER A 409 -3.65 -12.38 -3.61
CA SER A 409 -4.97 -11.84 -3.89
C SER A 409 -5.66 -12.76 -4.89
N CYS A 410 -6.78 -13.35 -4.48
CA CYS A 410 -7.64 -14.16 -5.33
C CYS A 410 -8.91 -13.37 -5.59
N TRP A 411 -8.94 -12.54 -6.64
CA TRP A 411 -10.15 -11.76 -6.92
C TRP A 411 -11.27 -12.66 -7.43
N LEU A 412 -10.95 -13.43 -8.46
CA LEU A 412 -11.82 -14.45 -9.02
C LEU A 412 -10.97 -15.68 -9.26
N HIS A 413 -11.44 -16.80 -8.75
CA HIS A 413 -10.88 -18.12 -9.00
C HIS A 413 -12.01 -18.99 -9.54
N GLU A 414 -11.73 -19.70 -10.63
CA GLU A 414 -12.69 -20.60 -11.25
C GLU A 414 -13.25 -21.60 -10.22
N PRO A 415 -14.58 -21.83 -10.18
CA PRO A 415 -15.15 -22.95 -9.46
C PRO A 415 -14.70 -24.23 -10.16
N VAL A 416 -13.58 -24.75 -9.68
CA VAL A 416 -12.86 -25.93 -10.16
C VAL A 416 -13.79 -26.98 -10.76
N THR A 417 -13.77 -27.20 -12.07
CA THR A 417 -14.43 -28.38 -12.65
C THR A 417 -13.38 -29.41 -13.04
N LEU A 418 -13.53 -30.63 -12.50
CA LEU A 418 -12.73 -31.83 -12.82
C LEU A 418 -11.29 -31.93 -12.26
N ARG A 419 -10.79 -30.98 -11.46
CA ARG A 419 -9.42 -30.99 -10.90
C ARG A 419 -9.33 -30.73 -9.40
N THR A 420 -8.12 -30.79 -8.85
CA THR A 420 -7.81 -30.64 -7.42
C THR A 420 -6.69 -29.62 -7.25
N PRO A 421 -6.97 -28.31 -7.37
CA PRO A 421 -5.92 -27.30 -7.25
C PRO A 421 -5.36 -27.29 -5.85
N VAL A 422 -4.11 -26.83 -5.77
CA VAL A 422 -3.37 -26.69 -4.51
C VAL A 422 -3.09 -25.21 -4.27
N PHE A 423 -3.29 -24.76 -3.04
CA PHE A 423 -3.06 -23.38 -2.62
C PHE A 423 -2.14 -23.37 -1.40
N GLY A 424 -1.19 -22.44 -1.33
CA GLY A 424 -0.35 -22.25 -0.14
C GLY A 424 1.13 -22.15 -0.45
N VAL A 425 1.98 -22.58 0.50
CA VAL A 425 3.44 -22.52 0.38
C VAL A 425 4.09 -23.82 0.83
N SER A 426 5.14 -24.21 0.13
CA SER A 426 5.94 -25.39 0.46
C SER A 426 7.40 -25.01 0.65
N ALA A 427 7.99 -25.48 1.75
CA ALA A 427 9.44 -25.53 1.93
C ALA A 427 10.10 -26.62 1.06
N GLY A 428 9.29 -27.52 0.50
CA GLY A 428 9.71 -28.56 -0.42
C GLY A 428 10.55 -29.66 0.20
N LEU A 429 11.04 -30.56 -0.65
CA LEU A 429 11.99 -31.62 -0.30
C LEU A 429 11.56 -32.51 0.87
N GLY A 430 10.24 -32.72 1.03
CA GLY A 430 9.68 -33.55 2.09
C GLY A 430 9.66 -32.86 3.47
N ALA A 431 9.77 -31.54 3.53
CA ALA A 431 9.55 -30.79 4.76
C ALA A 431 8.18 -31.08 5.37
N ALA A 432 8.10 -31.06 6.71
CA ALA A 432 6.85 -31.27 7.42
C ALA A 432 5.77 -30.31 6.90
N SER A 433 4.56 -30.85 6.73
CA SER A 433 3.44 -30.13 6.11
C SER A 433 2.16 -30.23 6.92
N VAL A 434 1.31 -29.21 6.82
CA VAL A 434 -0.04 -29.21 7.41
C VAL A 434 -1.08 -28.77 6.39
N ALA A 435 -2.18 -29.51 6.33
CA ALA A 435 -3.37 -29.11 5.57
C ALA A 435 -4.18 -28.10 6.39
N ILE A 436 -4.69 -27.07 5.74
CA ILE A 436 -5.44 -25.97 6.35
C ILE A 436 -6.70 -25.67 5.54
N ASP A 437 -7.61 -24.91 6.17
CA ASP A 437 -8.60 -24.09 5.48
C ASP A 437 -8.04 -22.66 5.47
N ALA A 438 -7.68 -22.16 4.29
CA ALA A 438 -7.02 -20.88 4.17
C ALA A 438 -7.97 -19.72 4.43
N THR A 439 -9.26 -19.83 4.13
CA THR A 439 -10.25 -18.74 4.32
C THR A 439 -10.67 -18.58 5.77
N ALA A 440 -10.59 -19.66 6.56
CA ALA A 440 -10.68 -19.59 8.01
C ALA A 440 -9.46 -18.91 8.68
N GLY A 441 -8.39 -18.68 7.92
CA GLY A 441 -7.11 -18.20 8.42
C GLY A 441 -6.31 -19.30 9.14
N HIS A 442 -5.06 -18.99 9.46
CA HIS A 442 -4.16 -19.95 10.08
C HIS A 442 -3.22 -19.27 11.07
N ILE A 443 -3.02 -19.90 12.23
CA ILE A 443 -1.93 -19.57 13.14
C ILE A 443 -0.86 -20.63 12.95
N GLY A 444 0.36 -20.21 12.62
CA GLY A 444 1.45 -21.08 12.25
C GLY A 444 1.71 -22.18 13.27
N VAL A 445 1.90 -23.39 12.77
CA VAL A 445 2.25 -24.57 13.57
C VAL A 445 3.78 -24.64 13.69
N PRO A 446 4.35 -24.69 14.91
CA PRO A 446 5.79 -24.83 15.09
C PRO A 446 6.34 -26.05 14.34
N GLY A 447 7.44 -25.84 13.61
CA GLY A 447 8.13 -26.88 12.83
C GLY A 447 7.59 -27.10 11.41
N THR A 448 6.55 -26.38 11.02
CA THR A 448 5.90 -26.55 9.71
C THR A 448 5.87 -25.23 8.95
N ALA A 449 6.67 -25.15 7.89
CA ALA A 449 6.62 -24.04 6.91
C ALA A 449 5.86 -24.41 5.63
N THR A 450 5.59 -25.70 5.42
CA THR A 450 4.75 -26.16 4.31
C THR A 450 3.31 -26.17 4.77
N ILE A 451 2.51 -25.22 4.30
CA ILE A 451 1.08 -25.13 4.62
C ILE A 451 0.29 -25.10 3.32
N TYR A 452 -0.76 -25.90 3.22
CA TYR A 452 -1.52 -26.03 1.98
C TYR A 452 -3.00 -26.27 2.22
N GLU A 453 -3.79 -25.88 1.24
CA GLU A 453 -5.17 -26.31 1.06
C GLU A 453 -5.30 -26.96 -0.32
N SER A 454 -6.09 -28.02 -0.40
CA SER A 454 -6.39 -28.70 -1.66
C SER A 454 -7.89 -28.78 -1.83
N PHE A 455 -8.38 -28.43 -3.01
CA PHE A 455 -9.82 -28.32 -3.24
C PHE A 455 -10.35 -29.53 -3.99
N VAL A 456 -11.58 -29.94 -3.69
CA VAL A 456 -12.35 -30.81 -4.59
C VAL A 456 -13.13 -29.96 -5.60
N SER A 457 -13.57 -30.57 -6.70
CA SER A 457 -14.32 -29.86 -7.74
C SER A 457 -15.50 -29.07 -7.16
N GLY A 458 -15.58 -27.77 -7.50
CA GLY A 458 -16.63 -26.84 -7.08
C GLY A 458 -16.53 -26.33 -5.65
N SER A 459 -15.47 -26.66 -4.90
CA SER A 459 -15.37 -26.32 -3.47
C SER A 459 -14.47 -25.13 -3.14
N SER A 460 -13.76 -24.54 -4.11
CA SER A 460 -12.88 -23.41 -3.83
C SER A 460 -13.66 -22.18 -3.37
N ASP A 461 -13.27 -21.65 -2.23
CA ASP A 461 -13.82 -20.47 -1.55
C ASP A 461 -12.84 -19.29 -1.53
N LEU A 462 -11.77 -19.38 -2.34
CA LEU A 462 -10.68 -18.40 -2.36
C LEU A 462 -11.09 -17.05 -2.97
N SER A 463 -12.11 -17.04 -3.84
CA SER A 463 -12.56 -15.84 -4.55
C SER A 463 -12.97 -14.71 -3.60
N GLY A 464 -12.48 -13.50 -3.87
CA GLY A 464 -12.75 -12.29 -3.10
C GLY A 464 -11.82 -12.08 -1.89
N ASN A 465 -10.85 -12.97 -1.67
CA ASN A 465 -9.98 -12.91 -0.49
C ASN A 465 -8.55 -12.43 -0.81
N LEU A 466 -7.94 -11.80 0.19
CA LEU A 466 -6.52 -11.53 0.30
C LEU A 466 -5.96 -12.39 1.42
N PHE A 467 -5.02 -13.24 1.08
CA PHE A 467 -4.30 -14.09 2.01
C PHE A 467 -2.94 -13.47 2.27
N CYS A 468 -2.66 -13.15 3.54
CA CYS A 468 -1.37 -12.60 3.95
C CYS A 468 -0.61 -13.65 4.76
N PHE A 469 0.45 -14.18 4.16
CA PHE A 469 1.36 -15.15 4.77
C PHE A 469 2.47 -14.38 5.47
N ILE A 470 2.45 -14.38 6.79
CA ILE A 470 3.44 -13.67 7.62
C ILE A 470 4.36 -14.71 8.26
N PRO A 471 5.67 -14.67 7.99
CA PRO A 471 6.61 -15.58 8.62
C PRO A 471 6.68 -15.28 10.12
N LYS A 472 6.57 -16.33 10.93
CA LYS A 472 6.85 -16.29 12.35
C LYS A 472 8.29 -16.69 12.60
N ASN A 473 9.00 -15.82 13.32
CA ASN A 473 10.35 -16.06 13.81
C ASN A 473 10.32 -16.00 15.34
N ASP A 474 9.79 -17.05 15.97
CA ASP A 474 9.77 -17.20 17.44
C ASP A 474 11.11 -17.71 18.01
N GLY A 475 12.13 -17.85 17.16
CA GLY A 475 13.46 -18.34 17.53
C GLY A 475 13.54 -19.86 17.65
N VAL A 476 12.46 -20.60 17.38
CA VAL A 476 12.40 -22.06 17.53
C VAL A 476 12.07 -22.76 16.21
N ALA A 477 11.17 -22.20 15.38
CA ALA A 477 10.89 -22.72 14.04
C ALA A 477 10.31 -21.64 13.09
N ALA A 478 10.67 -21.70 11.81
CA ALA A 478 10.04 -20.87 10.79
C ALA A 478 8.69 -21.49 10.38
N SER A 479 7.60 -20.75 10.59
CA SER A 479 6.24 -21.09 10.17
C SER A 479 5.55 -19.86 9.58
N TYR A 480 4.33 -20.02 9.06
CA TYR A 480 3.53 -18.90 8.55
C TYR A 480 2.22 -18.77 9.30
N ASP A 481 1.89 -17.56 9.74
CA ASP A 481 0.51 -17.18 10.01
C ASP A 481 -0.16 -16.79 8.69
N ILE A 482 -1.42 -17.17 8.51
CA ILE A 482 -2.29 -16.65 7.45
C ILE A 482 -3.34 -15.77 8.07
N ALA A 483 -3.29 -14.49 7.73
CA ALA A 483 -4.40 -13.58 7.95
C ALA A 483 -5.18 -13.41 6.66
N VAL A 484 -6.52 -13.49 6.77
CA VAL A 484 -7.44 -13.31 5.66
C VAL A 484 -8.15 -11.99 5.82
N SER A 485 -8.20 -11.22 4.75
CA SER A 485 -9.12 -10.09 4.62
C SER A 485 -9.83 -10.19 3.29
N ARG A 486 -10.85 -9.36 3.07
CA ARG A 486 -11.32 -9.15 1.70
C ARG A 486 -10.17 -8.59 0.87
N ALA A 487 -10.05 -9.04 -0.37
CA ALA A 487 -9.17 -8.38 -1.32
C ALA A 487 -9.63 -6.92 -1.40
N CYS A 488 -8.73 -5.95 -1.21
CA CYS A 488 -9.10 -4.53 -1.11
C CYS A 488 -9.52 -3.90 -2.44
N CYS A 489 -10.00 -4.74 -3.35
CA CYS A 489 -10.59 -4.45 -4.64
C CYS A 489 -11.89 -5.24 -4.84
N THR A 490 -12.49 -5.82 -3.80
CA THR A 490 -13.74 -6.56 -3.97
C THR A 490 -14.88 -5.62 -4.30
N PHE A 491 -15.59 -5.94 -5.39
CA PHE A 491 -16.84 -5.32 -5.85
C PHE A 491 -16.73 -3.88 -6.32
N ALA A 492 -15.88 -3.69 -7.30
CA ALA A 492 -16.25 -2.74 -8.33
C ALA A 492 -17.51 -3.27 -9.02
N SER A 493 -18.65 -2.61 -8.82
CA SER A 493 -19.88 -2.95 -9.54
C SER A 493 -20.03 -2.01 -10.72
N SER A 494 -20.71 -2.48 -11.75
CA SER A 494 -21.18 -1.65 -12.82
C SER A 494 -22.64 -2.00 -13.08
N VAL A 495 -23.49 -0.98 -13.09
CA VAL A 495 -24.91 -1.11 -13.39
C VAL A 495 -25.20 -0.17 -14.53
N ARG A 496 -25.75 -0.74 -15.60
CA ARG A 496 -26.27 0.06 -16.71
C ARG A 496 -27.46 0.86 -16.21
N ILE A 497 -27.36 2.18 -16.26
CA ILE A 497 -28.43 3.09 -15.85
C ILE A 497 -29.40 3.31 -17.01
N ALA A 498 -28.88 3.47 -18.23
CA ALA A 498 -29.70 3.83 -19.38
C ALA A 498 -29.06 3.46 -20.73
N PRO A 499 -29.87 3.24 -21.77
CA PRO A 499 -29.37 3.07 -23.14
C PRO A 499 -28.78 4.35 -23.72
N GLY A 500 -27.82 4.19 -24.63
CA GLY A 500 -27.35 5.25 -25.51
C GLY A 500 -28.36 5.58 -26.61
N CYS A 501 -27.99 6.57 -27.43
CA CYS A 501 -28.76 7.00 -28.59
C CYS A 501 -28.13 6.51 -29.90
N PHE A 502 -28.94 6.45 -30.96
CA PHE A 502 -28.50 6.09 -32.31
C PHE A 502 -27.74 4.74 -32.40
N GLY A 503 -28.07 3.78 -31.53
CA GLY A 503 -27.46 2.44 -31.51
C GLY A 503 -26.04 2.39 -30.94
N MET A 504 -25.50 3.52 -30.47
CA MET A 504 -24.21 3.55 -29.78
C MET A 504 -24.35 2.87 -28.41
N THR A 505 -23.54 1.84 -28.17
CA THR A 505 -23.56 1.06 -26.92
C THR A 505 -22.19 1.14 -26.29
N THR A 506 -22.09 1.70 -25.08
CA THR A 506 -20.87 1.61 -24.26
C THR A 506 -21.07 0.45 -23.30
N ASN A 507 -20.10 -0.45 -23.22
CA ASN A 507 -20.09 -1.56 -22.29
C ASN A 507 -18.91 -1.40 -21.34
N VAL A 508 -19.12 -1.71 -20.07
CA VAL A 508 -18.04 -1.87 -19.10
C VAL A 508 -17.48 -3.29 -19.29
N VAL A 509 -16.23 -3.37 -19.75
CA VAL A 509 -15.54 -4.63 -20.05
C VAL A 509 -14.78 -5.13 -18.82
N SER A 510 -14.33 -4.22 -17.96
CA SER A 510 -13.79 -4.52 -16.65
C SER A 510 -14.28 -3.50 -15.64
N ASN A 511 -14.57 -3.96 -14.42
CA ASN A 511 -15.00 -3.04 -13.36
C ASN A 511 -13.81 -2.22 -12.84
N LEU A 512 -14.10 -1.02 -12.34
CA LEU A 512 -13.11 -0.08 -11.82
C LEU A 512 -12.49 -0.53 -10.50
N ILE A 513 -11.24 -0.99 -10.55
CA ILE A 513 -10.50 -1.43 -9.36
C ILE A 513 -9.60 -0.30 -8.87
N ALA A 514 -9.60 0.00 -7.56
CA ALA A 514 -8.62 0.92 -6.98
C ALA A 514 -7.20 0.42 -7.26
N GLY A 515 -6.34 1.29 -7.77
CA GLY A 515 -5.06 0.90 -8.34
C GLY A 515 -5.18 0.47 -9.81
N GLY A 516 -6.15 -0.38 -10.16
CA GLY A 516 -6.24 -1.03 -11.48
C GLY A 516 -6.60 -0.13 -12.66
N VAL A 517 -6.88 -0.78 -13.79
CA VAL A 517 -7.36 -0.14 -15.02
C VAL A 517 -8.76 -0.67 -15.34
N GLY A 518 -9.76 0.20 -15.28
CA GLY A 518 -11.07 -0.09 -15.83
C GLY A 518 -11.05 -0.01 -17.35
N GLU A 519 -11.86 -0.82 -18.02
CA GLU A 519 -11.97 -0.82 -19.48
C GLU A 519 -13.42 -0.65 -19.88
N THR A 520 -13.64 0.24 -20.84
CA THR A 520 -14.91 0.33 -21.56
C THR A 520 -14.70 0.02 -23.03
N ALA A 521 -15.67 -0.67 -23.64
CA ALA A 521 -15.73 -0.87 -25.08
C ALA A 521 -17.03 -0.30 -25.61
N THR A 522 -16.91 0.53 -26.63
CA THR A 522 -18.01 1.26 -27.22
C THR A 522 -18.17 0.86 -28.67
N LEU A 523 -19.37 0.39 -29.02
CA LEU A 523 -19.76 0.17 -30.39
C LEU A 523 -20.10 1.53 -31.03
N LEU A 524 -19.24 1.95 -31.95
CA LEU A 524 -19.32 3.25 -32.59
C LEU A 524 -20.28 3.25 -33.78
N PRO A 525 -21.11 4.30 -33.94
CA PRO A 525 -21.91 4.48 -35.14
C PRO A 525 -21.03 4.60 -36.41
N PRO A 526 -21.49 4.14 -37.58
CA PRO A 526 -20.80 4.37 -38.84
C PRO A 526 -20.55 5.85 -39.09
N GLY A 527 -19.35 6.20 -39.57
CA GLY A 527 -18.95 7.59 -39.82
C GLY A 527 -18.48 8.35 -38.58
N THR A 528 -18.27 7.67 -37.45
CA THR A 528 -17.60 8.25 -36.27
C THR A 528 -16.18 8.69 -36.63
N ILE A 529 -15.84 9.94 -36.31
CA ILE A 529 -14.50 10.51 -36.53
C ILE A 529 -13.68 10.62 -35.23
N GLY A 530 -14.30 10.35 -34.08
CA GLY A 530 -13.61 10.29 -32.79
C GLY A 530 -14.57 9.96 -31.65
N GLN A 531 -14.02 9.43 -30.56
CA GLN A 531 -14.72 9.15 -29.31
C GLN A 531 -13.99 9.75 -28.11
N VAL A 532 -14.77 10.18 -27.13
CA VAL A 532 -14.31 10.49 -25.76
C VAL A 532 -15.11 9.67 -24.77
N THR A 533 -14.46 9.18 -23.72
CA THR A 533 -15.16 8.58 -22.57
C THR A 533 -15.22 9.61 -21.46
N LEU A 534 -16.44 9.87 -20.98
CA LEU A 534 -16.71 10.81 -19.91
C LEU A 534 -16.76 10.07 -18.57
N LEU A 535 -16.07 10.62 -17.57
CA LEU A 535 -16.17 10.20 -16.18
C LEU A 535 -16.86 11.32 -15.38
N GLY A 536 -17.86 10.95 -14.58
CA GLY A 536 -18.52 11.84 -13.63
C GLY A 536 -18.39 11.33 -12.20
N LEU A 537 -18.18 12.25 -11.24
CA LEU A 537 -18.00 11.92 -9.81
C LEU A 537 -19.25 11.36 -9.14
N VAL A 538 -20.43 11.54 -9.74
CA VAL A 538 -21.68 10.96 -9.23
C VAL A 538 -22.51 10.48 -10.43
N PRO A 539 -22.92 9.20 -10.48
CA PRO A 539 -23.92 8.74 -11.43
C PRO A 539 -25.23 9.49 -11.16
N ALA A 540 -25.82 10.09 -12.19
CA ALA A 540 -26.99 10.92 -12.01
C ALA A 540 -28.26 10.03 -12.07
N PRO A 541 -29.12 10.02 -11.03
CA PRO A 541 -30.41 9.30 -11.10
C PRO A 541 -31.38 9.94 -12.11
N PHE A 542 -31.06 11.16 -12.57
CA PHE A 542 -31.73 11.88 -13.65
C PHE A 542 -30.76 12.07 -14.81
N PHE A 543 -31.30 12.17 -16.01
CA PHE A 543 -30.52 12.43 -17.21
C PHE A 543 -30.60 13.88 -17.64
N ILE A 544 -29.56 14.37 -18.30
CA ILE A 544 -29.57 15.66 -18.98
C ILE A 544 -29.98 15.41 -20.42
N ASP A 545 -31.19 15.82 -20.78
CA ASP A 545 -31.70 15.76 -22.16
C ASP A 545 -30.89 16.68 -23.07
N LEU A 546 -30.36 16.13 -24.16
CA LEU A 546 -29.59 16.86 -25.15
C LEU A 546 -30.43 17.40 -26.32
N THR A 547 -31.74 17.17 -26.32
CA THR A 547 -32.67 17.71 -27.31
C THR A 547 -32.56 19.23 -27.47
N PRO A 548 -32.48 20.05 -26.41
CA PRO A 548 -32.31 21.50 -26.54
C PRO A 548 -31.00 21.93 -27.20
N PHE A 549 -30.02 21.03 -27.29
CA PHE A 549 -28.70 21.27 -27.88
C PHE A 549 -28.57 20.70 -29.29
N GLY A 550 -29.64 20.16 -29.87
CA GLY A 550 -29.62 19.61 -31.22
C GLY A 550 -29.20 18.14 -31.30
N ALA A 551 -29.25 17.40 -30.19
CA ALA A 551 -29.10 15.94 -30.18
C ALA A 551 -30.37 15.27 -29.62
N PRO A 552 -31.50 15.33 -30.36
CA PRO A 552 -32.76 14.73 -29.91
C PRO A 552 -32.60 13.23 -29.66
N GLY A 553 -33.12 12.76 -28.53
CA GLY A 553 -33.04 11.37 -28.12
C GLY A 553 -31.72 10.95 -27.46
N CYS A 554 -30.75 11.86 -27.31
CA CYS A 554 -29.53 11.62 -26.54
C CYS A 554 -29.62 12.25 -25.15
N ALA A 555 -28.99 11.59 -24.16
CA ALA A 555 -28.93 12.11 -22.81
C ALA A 555 -27.63 11.72 -22.08
N VAL A 556 -27.22 12.58 -21.14
CA VAL A 556 -26.05 12.33 -20.26
C VAL A 556 -26.52 11.88 -18.88
N HIS A 557 -25.91 10.82 -18.35
CA HIS A 557 -26.36 10.14 -17.11
C HIS A 557 -25.39 10.25 -15.92
N HIS A 558 -24.56 11.30 -15.87
CA HIS A 558 -23.62 11.56 -14.77
C HIS A 558 -23.50 13.06 -14.47
N THR A 559 -22.99 13.43 -13.29
CA THR A 559 -22.77 14.82 -12.90
C THR A 559 -21.62 15.47 -13.68
N ASN A 560 -21.58 16.81 -13.66
CA ASN A 560 -20.80 17.69 -14.54
C ASN A 560 -19.37 17.99 -14.06
N ASP A 561 -18.84 17.19 -13.13
CA ASP A 561 -17.44 17.26 -12.69
C ASP A 561 -16.62 16.32 -13.58
N LEU A 562 -16.22 16.83 -14.75
CA LEU A 562 -15.67 16.04 -15.85
C LEU A 562 -14.16 15.89 -15.77
N PHE A 563 -13.70 14.64 -15.79
CA PHE A 563 -12.37 14.26 -16.26
C PHE A 563 -12.56 13.57 -17.63
N SER A 564 -12.08 14.18 -18.71
CA SER A 564 -12.10 13.57 -20.05
C SER A 564 -10.81 12.80 -20.29
N LEU A 565 -10.94 11.53 -20.66
CA LEU A 565 -9.80 10.74 -21.11
C LEU A 565 -9.44 11.08 -22.57
N PRO A 566 -8.17 10.88 -23.00
CA PRO A 566 -7.73 11.21 -24.35
C PRO A 566 -8.59 10.51 -25.42
N MET A 567 -8.75 11.16 -26.57
CA MET A 567 -9.51 10.60 -27.69
C MET A 567 -8.90 9.28 -28.17
N SER A 568 -9.76 8.27 -28.33
CA SER A 568 -9.39 7.00 -28.96
C SER A 568 -10.03 6.90 -30.34
N ALA A 569 -9.27 6.40 -31.31
CA ALA A 569 -9.78 6.00 -32.62
C ALA A 569 -10.42 4.59 -32.59
N THR A 570 -10.21 3.85 -31.50
CA THR A 570 -10.83 2.56 -31.24
C THR A 570 -11.98 2.74 -30.24
N GLY A 571 -12.96 1.84 -30.28
CA GLY A 571 -14.06 1.84 -29.31
C GLY A 571 -13.61 1.57 -27.86
N GLN A 572 -12.33 1.28 -27.60
CA GLN A 572 -11.82 0.94 -26.27
C GLN A 572 -11.25 2.16 -25.56
N THR A 573 -11.59 2.32 -24.28
CA THR A 573 -10.97 3.31 -23.38
C THR A 573 -10.55 2.67 -22.07
N LEU A 574 -9.30 2.94 -21.67
CA LEU A 574 -8.71 2.53 -20.40
C LEU A 574 -8.83 3.66 -19.36
N ILE A 575 -9.29 3.32 -18.16
CA ILE A 575 -9.53 4.22 -17.03
C ILE A 575 -8.54 3.86 -15.91
N PRO A 576 -7.37 4.50 -15.81
CA PRO A 576 -6.42 4.22 -14.74
C PRO A 576 -6.96 4.79 -13.42
N LEU A 577 -6.88 4.00 -12.34
CA LEU A 577 -7.31 4.43 -11.01
C LEU A 577 -6.14 4.39 -10.04
N PRO A 578 -5.86 5.47 -9.28
CA PRO A 578 -4.81 5.41 -8.29
C PRO A 578 -5.25 4.51 -7.11
N CYS A 579 -4.28 3.89 -6.46
CA CYS A 579 -4.52 3.04 -5.30
C CYS A 579 -4.69 3.88 -4.03
N LEU A 580 -5.84 4.54 -3.94
CA LEU A 580 -6.18 5.41 -2.83
C LEU A 580 -7.36 4.84 -2.07
N ALA A 581 -7.21 4.67 -0.76
CA ALA A 581 -8.27 4.21 0.13
C ALA A 581 -9.54 5.06 0.00
N VAL A 582 -9.38 6.38 -0.22
CA VAL A 582 -10.50 7.32 -0.40
C VAL A 582 -11.36 7.03 -1.63
N LEU A 583 -10.83 6.30 -2.61
CA LEU A 583 -11.59 5.91 -3.80
C LEU A 583 -12.40 4.63 -3.59
N LEU A 584 -12.13 3.83 -2.55
CA LEU A 584 -12.90 2.61 -2.32
C LEU A 584 -14.36 2.93 -1.99
N GLY A 585 -15.29 2.29 -2.70
CA GLY A 585 -16.72 2.57 -2.60
C GLY A 585 -17.16 3.86 -3.32
N PHE A 586 -16.25 4.58 -3.98
CA PHE A 586 -16.57 5.84 -4.64
C PHE A 586 -17.36 5.58 -5.94
N PRO A 587 -18.54 6.20 -6.11
CA PRO A 587 -19.34 5.99 -7.31
C PRO A 587 -18.80 6.83 -8.49
N VAL A 588 -18.76 6.26 -9.68
CA VAL A 588 -18.30 6.90 -10.92
C VAL A 588 -19.34 6.66 -12.00
N GLY A 589 -19.86 7.73 -12.58
CA GLY A 589 -20.67 7.66 -13.79
C GLY A 589 -19.79 7.58 -15.04
N VAL A 590 -20.08 6.67 -15.97
CA VAL A 590 -19.29 6.50 -17.19
C VAL A 590 -20.16 6.42 -18.43
N GLN A 591 -19.74 7.14 -19.48
CA GLN A 591 -20.46 7.18 -20.74
C GLN A 591 -19.53 7.51 -21.91
N GLY A 592 -19.65 6.79 -23.02
CA GLY A 592 -18.96 7.14 -24.26
C GLY A 592 -19.70 8.23 -25.03
N VAL A 593 -18.97 9.14 -25.67
CA VAL A 593 -19.49 10.16 -26.58
C VAL A 593 -18.72 10.11 -27.89
N ALA A 594 -19.44 9.95 -29.00
CA ALA A 594 -18.88 9.87 -30.34
C ALA A 594 -19.25 11.09 -31.18
N ILE A 595 -18.29 11.56 -31.98
CA ILE A 595 -18.51 12.62 -32.95
C ILE A 595 -18.83 11.96 -34.29
N VAL A 596 -20.05 12.18 -34.77
CA VAL A 596 -20.59 11.58 -35.98
C VAL A 596 -21.20 12.68 -36.83
N PRO A 597 -20.45 13.23 -37.81
CA PRO A 597 -20.96 14.28 -38.69
C PRO A 597 -22.27 13.88 -39.38
N GLY A 598 -23.26 14.76 -39.30
CA GLY A 598 -24.58 14.59 -39.91
C GLY A 598 -25.56 13.73 -39.12
N ILE A 599 -25.19 13.16 -37.97
CA ILE A 599 -26.11 12.30 -37.20
C ILE A 599 -27.27 13.07 -36.56
N ASN A 600 -27.02 14.32 -36.17
CA ASN A 600 -27.99 15.30 -35.67
C ASN A 600 -27.36 16.71 -35.76
N PRO A 601 -28.12 17.80 -35.51
CA PRO A 601 -27.56 19.15 -35.53
C PRO A 601 -26.34 19.40 -34.63
N LEU A 602 -26.14 18.58 -33.58
CA LEU A 602 -24.97 18.65 -32.71
C LEU A 602 -23.80 17.75 -33.18
N ASN A 603 -24.02 16.88 -34.17
CA ASN A 603 -23.06 15.87 -34.68
C ASN A 603 -22.54 14.90 -33.61
N VAL A 604 -23.37 14.58 -32.60
CA VAL A 604 -22.95 13.77 -31.45
C VAL A 604 -23.87 12.58 -31.22
N ALA A 605 -23.29 11.41 -30.98
CA ALA A 605 -23.96 10.25 -30.38
C ALA A 605 -23.41 10.02 -28.97
N VAL A 606 -24.25 9.46 -28.10
CA VAL A 606 -23.89 9.14 -26.72
C VAL A 606 -24.22 7.67 -26.48
N GLY A 607 -23.29 6.93 -25.88
CA GLY A 607 -23.47 5.54 -25.53
C GLY A 607 -24.23 5.34 -24.22
N ASP A 608 -24.41 4.07 -23.84
CA ASP A 608 -25.05 3.70 -22.58
C ASP A 608 -24.39 4.36 -21.36
N GLY A 609 -25.22 4.82 -20.43
CA GLY A 609 -24.77 5.37 -19.15
C GLY A 609 -24.58 4.27 -18.12
N TRP A 610 -23.43 4.25 -17.45
CA TRP A 610 -23.09 3.28 -16.41
C TRP A 610 -22.86 3.97 -15.07
N ALA A 611 -23.46 3.43 -14.00
CA ALA A 611 -23.04 3.68 -12.64
C ALA A 611 -22.01 2.62 -12.29
N MET A 612 -20.84 3.04 -11.89
CA MET A 612 -19.80 2.14 -11.40
C MET A 612 -19.43 2.51 -9.97
N THR A 613 -18.92 1.56 -9.22
CA THR A 613 -18.31 1.82 -7.91
C THR A 613 -16.85 1.39 -7.99
N ILE A 614 -15.92 2.22 -7.49
CA ILE A 614 -14.49 1.88 -7.45
C ILE A 614 -14.24 0.97 -6.24
N GLY A 615 -14.16 -0.35 -6.45
CA GLY A 615 -14.09 -1.31 -5.33
C GLY A 615 -15.21 -1.14 -4.28
N ASN A 616 -15.21 -1.95 -3.24
CA ASN A 616 -16.01 -1.75 -2.02
C ASN A 616 -15.14 -2.04 -0.80
N LEU A 617 -15.53 -1.48 0.35
CA LEU A 617 -14.97 -1.79 1.67
C LEU A 617 -15.46 -3.14 2.20
#